data_AF-A0A2Z6RM03-F1
#
_entry.id   AF-A0A2Z6RM03-F1
#
_cell.length_a   1.000
_cell.length_b   1.000
_cell.length_c   1.000
_cell.angle_alpha   90.00
_cell.angle_beta   90.00
_cell.angle_gamma   90.00
#
_symmetry.space_group_name_H-M   'P 1'
#
loop_
_entity.id
_entity.type
_entity.pdbx_description
1 polymer ?
#
loop_
_entity_poly.entity_id
_entity_poly.type
_entity_poly.pdbx_seq_one_letter_code
_entity_poly.pdbx_strand_id
1 'polypeptide(L)'
;MIICRFQTNLLKAFALCWKLLALDIHIGFNNSQYDWRFIVEKAKKLGVLEWIFNHISFKPSSLEKITKWQYQYNMIKVNDGNFYSKHLKVPGCMAIDVWECNLDNKVDLPIHCMNKYYEMALKETNATTAEQMREVAKYCIIDALCCQLNGQAQCN
;
A
#
# COMPACT_ATOMS: atom_id res chain seq x y z
N MET A 1 2.72 -12.07 13.46
CA MET A 1 3.54 -11.14 12.67
C MET A 1 4.42 -11.97 11.73
N ILE A 2 4.31 -11.76 10.42
CA ILE A 2 5.16 -12.46 9.43
C ILE A 2 6.47 -11.66 9.28
N ILE A 3 7.62 -12.29 9.46
CA ILE A 3 8.94 -11.65 9.31
C ILE A 3 9.58 -12.14 8.01
N CYS A 4 9.68 -11.27 7.02
CA CYS A 4 10.09 -11.65 5.66
C CYS A 4 11.60 -11.61 5.41
N ARG A 5 12.39 -11.04 6.33
CA ARG A 5 13.84 -10.74 6.26
C ARG A 5 14.25 -9.78 5.12
N PHE A 6 13.80 -10.03 3.89
CA PHE A 6 14.12 -9.24 2.71
C PHE A 6 12.90 -8.49 2.19
N GLN A 7 13.13 -7.28 1.66
CA GLN A 7 12.08 -6.45 1.04
C GLN A 7 11.36 -7.19 -0.11
N THR A 8 12.09 -7.98 -0.91
CA THR A 8 11.51 -8.81 -1.97
C THR A 8 10.50 -9.81 -1.41
N ASN A 9 10.82 -10.46 -0.30
CA ASN A 9 9.92 -11.43 0.34
C ASN A 9 8.71 -10.73 0.97
N LEU A 10 8.88 -9.52 1.47
CA LEU A 10 7.76 -8.71 1.99
C LEU A 10 6.76 -8.38 0.87
N LEU A 11 7.24 -7.93 -0.28
CA LEU A 11 6.38 -7.66 -1.43
C LEU A 11 5.72 -8.93 -1.98
N LYS A 12 6.43 -10.07 -2.00
CA LYS A 12 5.84 -11.35 -2.38
C LYS A 12 4.77 -11.82 -1.39
N ALA A 13 5.02 -11.66 -0.09
CA ALA A 13 4.06 -11.98 0.95
C ALA A 13 2.79 -11.12 0.83
N PHE A 14 2.94 -9.80 0.58
CA PHE A 14 1.82 -8.92 0.26
C PHE A 14 0.98 -9.46 -0.91
N ALA A 15 1.62 -9.83 -2.02
CA ALA A 15 0.91 -10.36 -3.20
C ALA A 15 0.18 -11.69 -2.92
N LEU A 16 0.79 -12.57 -2.11
CA LEU A 16 0.17 -13.82 -1.70
C LEU A 16 -1.03 -13.60 -0.77
N CYS A 17 -0.91 -12.69 0.20
CA CYS A 17 -2.03 -12.30 1.05
C CYS A 17 -3.18 -11.71 0.23
N TRP A 18 -2.88 -10.82 -0.72
CA TRP A 18 -3.88 -10.26 -1.63
C TRP A 18 -4.61 -11.35 -2.42
N LYS A 19 -3.86 -12.30 -2.99
CA LYS A 19 -4.42 -13.44 -3.73
C LYS A 19 -5.36 -14.29 -2.87
N LEU A 20 -4.96 -14.55 -1.62
CA LEU A 20 -5.75 -15.35 -0.68
C LEU A 20 -7.02 -14.63 -0.22
N LEU A 21 -6.94 -13.31 -0.02
CA LEU A 21 -8.08 -12.49 0.37
C LEU A 21 -9.09 -12.31 -0.78
N ALA A 22 -8.64 -12.43 -2.04
CA ALA A 22 -9.47 -12.26 -3.24
C ALA A 22 -10.32 -10.98 -3.18
N LEU A 23 -9.65 -9.84 -2.93
CA LEU A 23 -10.32 -8.56 -2.68
C LEU A 23 -11.07 -8.08 -3.94
N ASP A 24 -12.39 -7.91 -3.81
CA ASP A 24 -13.20 -7.20 -4.80
C ASP A 24 -13.07 -5.68 -4.66
N ILE A 25 -12.86 -5.20 -3.43
CA ILE A 25 -12.72 -3.77 -3.09
C ILE A 25 -11.49 -3.58 -2.20
N HIS A 26 -10.65 -2.61 -2.57
CA HIS A 26 -9.52 -2.16 -1.78
C HIS A 26 -9.69 -0.68 -1.45
N ILE A 27 -9.77 -0.36 -0.16
CA ILE A 27 -9.91 1.00 0.36
C ILE A 27 -8.61 1.41 1.04
N GLY A 28 -8.14 2.63 0.83
CA GLY A 28 -7.06 3.22 1.61
C GLY A 28 -6.87 4.70 1.34
N PHE A 29 -5.97 5.34 2.08
CA PHE A 29 -5.77 6.78 2.07
C PHE A 29 -4.48 7.16 1.35
N ASN A 30 -4.58 8.02 0.33
CA ASN A 30 -3.46 8.43 -0.53
C ASN A 30 -2.84 7.32 -1.39
N ASN A 31 -3.56 6.21 -1.56
CA ASN A 31 -3.06 5.05 -2.28
C ASN A 31 -2.65 5.39 -3.73
N SER A 32 -3.39 6.30 -4.36
CA SER A 32 -3.20 6.66 -5.76
C SER A 32 -2.08 7.67 -6.02
N GLN A 33 -1.61 8.38 -5.00
CA GLN A 33 -0.51 9.33 -5.14
C GLN A 33 0.79 8.82 -4.49
N TYR A 34 0.68 8.01 -3.42
CA TYR A 34 1.83 7.52 -2.66
C TYR A 34 2.00 6.00 -2.75
N ASP A 35 1.11 5.19 -2.17
CA ASP A 35 1.40 3.77 -1.89
C ASP A 35 1.62 2.95 -3.15
N TRP A 36 0.71 3.02 -4.13
CA TRP A 36 0.87 2.27 -5.37
C TRP A 36 2.11 2.70 -6.15
N ARG A 37 2.40 4.02 -6.15
CA ARG A 37 3.62 4.53 -6.77
C ARG A 37 4.84 3.94 -6.08
N PHE A 38 4.91 3.96 -4.76
CA PHE A 38 6.01 3.41 -4.00
C PHE A 38 6.18 1.91 -4.25
N ILE A 39 5.10 1.13 -4.13
CA ILE A 39 5.11 -0.34 -4.31
C ILE A 39 5.56 -0.70 -5.73
N VAL A 40 4.98 -0.08 -6.76
CA VAL A 40 5.30 -0.39 -8.16
C VAL A 40 6.75 -0.03 -8.48
N GLU A 41 7.21 1.17 -8.12
CA GLU A 41 8.61 1.57 -8.38
C GLU A 41 9.61 0.71 -7.59
N LYS A 42 9.27 0.31 -6.36
CA LYS A 42 10.12 -0.59 -5.56
C LYS A 42 10.17 -2.00 -6.16
N ALA A 43 9.02 -2.54 -6.58
CA ALA A 43 8.93 -3.85 -7.21
C ALA A 43 9.67 -3.91 -8.55
N LYS A 44 9.66 -2.82 -9.34
CA LYS A 44 10.47 -2.69 -10.56
C LYS A 44 11.96 -2.77 -10.26
N LYS A 45 12.44 -1.96 -9.30
CA LYS A 45 13.85 -1.95 -8.88
C LYS A 45 14.33 -3.32 -8.38
N LEU A 46 13.46 -4.08 -7.74
CA LEU A 46 13.74 -5.43 -7.24
C LEU A 46 13.49 -6.55 -8.27
N GLY A 47 13.03 -6.22 -9.49
CA GLY A 47 12.79 -7.21 -10.55
C GLY A 47 11.61 -8.15 -10.29
N VAL A 48 10.64 -7.76 -9.45
CA VAL A 48 9.51 -8.63 -9.04
C VAL A 48 8.12 -8.09 -9.40
N LEU A 49 8.03 -6.98 -10.14
CA LEU A 49 6.74 -6.38 -10.50
C LEU A 49 5.82 -7.34 -11.27
N GLU A 50 6.33 -8.02 -12.30
CA GLU A 50 5.54 -8.96 -13.10
C GLU A 50 5.03 -10.12 -12.23
N TRP A 51 5.89 -10.66 -11.37
CA TRP A 51 5.53 -11.73 -10.45
C TRP A 51 4.41 -11.29 -9.51
N ILE A 52 4.54 -10.11 -8.89
CA ILE A 52 3.51 -9.56 -7.99
C ILE A 52 2.20 -9.36 -8.71
N PHE A 53 2.22 -8.71 -9.88
CA PHE A 53 1.01 -8.44 -10.66
C PHE A 53 0.26 -9.72 -10.99
N ASN A 54 0.97 -10.75 -11.46
CA ASN A 54 0.37 -12.03 -11.84
C ASN A 54 -0.15 -12.84 -10.64
N HIS A 55 0.18 -12.47 -9.41
CA HIS A 55 -0.39 -13.07 -8.20
C HIS A 55 -1.60 -12.31 -7.67
N ILE A 56 -1.66 -10.98 -7.84
CA ILE A 56 -2.79 -10.17 -7.36
C ILE A 56 -3.91 -9.99 -8.38
N SER A 57 -3.61 -10.18 -9.68
CA SER A 57 -4.56 -10.10 -10.78
C SER A 57 -5.04 -11.49 -11.20
N PHE A 58 -6.32 -11.64 -11.49
CA PHE A 58 -6.83 -12.87 -12.13
C PHE A 58 -6.42 -12.99 -13.60
N LYS A 59 -6.03 -11.87 -14.24
CA LYS A 59 -5.59 -11.82 -15.63
C LYS A 59 -4.09 -11.52 -15.66
N PRO A 60 -3.23 -12.52 -15.90
CA PRO A 60 -1.79 -12.30 -15.97
C PRO A 60 -1.42 -11.41 -17.15
N SER A 61 -0.29 -10.71 -17.02
CA SER A 61 0.22 -9.77 -18.02
C SER A 61 1.75 -9.73 -17.99
N SER A 62 2.36 -9.35 -19.12
CA SER A 62 3.81 -9.13 -19.19
C SER A 62 4.21 -7.81 -18.54
N LEU A 63 5.47 -7.71 -18.09
CA LEU A 63 6.04 -6.49 -17.50
C LEU A 63 5.84 -5.23 -18.37
N GLU A 64 6.02 -5.37 -19.68
CA GLU A 64 5.83 -4.29 -20.66
C GLU A 64 4.38 -3.80 -20.65
N LYS A 65 3.42 -4.73 -20.74
CA LYS A 65 1.99 -4.40 -20.73
C LYS A 65 1.54 -3.83 -19.39
N ILE A 66 2.07 -4.32 -18.27
CA ILE A 66 1.77 -3.80 -16.93
C ILE A 66 2.21 -2.34 -16.85
N THR A 67 3.46 -2.06 -17.22
CA THR A 67 4.03 -0.71 -17.16
C THR A 67 3.34 0.24 -18.12
N LYS A 68 2.96 -0.23 -19.31
CA LYS A 68 2.32 0.58 -20.34
C LYS A 68 0.86 0.86 -20.06
N TRP A 69 0.08 -0.14 -19.63
CA TRP A 69 -1.38 -0.09 -19.63
C TRP A 69 -2.02 -0.17 -18.25
N GLN A 70 -1.42 -0.93 -17.33
CA GLN A 70 -2.03 -1.15 -16.01
C GLN A 70 -1.59 -0.12 -14.98
N TYR A 71 -0.40 0.47 -15.14
CA TYR A 71 0.12 1.50 -14.25
C TYR A 71 0.20 2.84 -14.99
N GLN A 72 -0.93 3.52 -15.09
CA GLN A 72 -1.08 4.79 -15.81
C GLN A 72 -1.61 5.89 -14.92
N TYR A 73 -1.26 7.14 -15.26
CA TYR A 73 -1.98 8.30 -14.79
C TYR A 73 -3.33 8.36 -15.51
N ASN A 74 -4.41 8.33 -14.76
CA ASN A 74 -5.75 8.51 -15.29
C ASN A 74 -6.31 9.82 -14.76
N MET A 75 -6.90 10.61 -15.65
CA MET A 75 -7.75 11.72 -15.26
C MET A 75 -9.12 11.16 -14.87
N ILE A 76 -9.53 11.40 -13.64
CA ILE A 76 -10.86 11.10 -13.14
C ILE A 76 -11.58 12.43 -13.06
N LYS A 77 -12.65 12.58 -13.83
CA LYS A 77 -13.52 13.73 -13.73
C LYS A 77 -14.54 13.47 -12.62
N VAL A 78 -14.49 14.27 -11.56
CA VAL A 78 -15.47 14.22 -10.46
C VAL A 78 -16.14 15.58 -10.41
N ASN A 79 -17.43 15.62 -10.73
CA ASN A 79 -18.20 16.85 -10.92
C ASN A 79 -17.50 17.81 -11.92
N ASP A 80 -17.21 19.04 -11.48
CA ASP A 80 -16.54 20.08 -12.27
C ASP A 80 -15.00 20.06 -12.13
N GLY A 81 -14.45 19.13 -11.33
CA GLY A 81 -13.01 18.97 -11.08
C GLY A 81 -12.36 17.86 -11.91
N ASN A 82 -11.09 18.08 -12.27
CA ASN A 82 -10.23 17.04 -12.85
C ASN A 82 -9.22 16.57 -11.80
N PHE A 83 -9.28 15.29 -11.45
CA PHE A 83 -8.36 14.64 -10.53
C PHE A 83 -7.40 13.73 -11.30
N TYR A 84 -6.14 13.69 -10.89
CA TYR A 84 -5.13 12.83 -11.51
C TYR A 84 -4.75 11.73 -10.53
N SER A 85 -5.01 10.49 -10.92
CA SER A 85 -4.77 9.31 -10.08
C SER A 85 -3.80 8.36 -10.79
N LYS A 86 -2.70 8.00 -10.12
CA LYS A 86 -1.74 7.01 -10.63
C LYS A 86 -1.81 5.74 -9.80
N HIS A 87 -2.76 4.88 -10.13
CA HIS A 87 -2.94 3.59 -9.47
C HIS A 87 -2.55 2.44 -10.41
N LEU A 88 -2.25 1.29 -9.80
CA LEU A 88 -2.16 0.02 -10.52
C LEU A 88 -3.57 -0.53 -10.73
N LYS A 89 -4.02 -0.59 -11.99
CA LYS A 89 -5.28 -1.25 -12.35
C LYS A 89 -5.10 -2.76 -12.20
N VAL A 90 -5.77 -3.33 -11.20
CA VAL A 90 -5.84 -4.78 -10.99
C VAL A 90 -7.23 -5.23 -11.41
N PRO A 91 -7.38 -5.95 -12.53
CA PRO A 91 -8.66 -6.50 -12.96
C PRO A 91 -9.34 -7.24 -11.81
N GLY A 92 -10.61 -6.92 -11.55
CA GLY A 92 -11.41 -7.55 -10.48
C GLY A 92 -11.35 -6.88 -9.13
N CYS A 93 -10.45 -5.92 -8.93
CA CYS A 93 -10.40 -5.15 -7.70
C CYS A 93 -10.73 -3.69 -8.01
N MET A 94 -11.77 -3.17 -7.35
CA MET A 94 -12.07 -1.76 -7.31
C MET A 94 -11.24 -1.08 -6.23
N ALA A 95 -10.36 -0.16 -6.61
CA ALA A 95 -9.60 0.63 -5.65
C ALA A 95 -10.35 1.94 -5.33
N ILE A 96 -10.61 2.20 -4.06
CA ILE A 96 -11.21 3.43 -3.55
C ILE A 96 -10.14 4.17 -2.73
N ASP A 97 -9.81 5.38 -3.16
CA ASP A 97 -8.87 6.25 -2.44
C ASP A 97 -9.67 7.28 -1.64
N VAL A 98 -9.50 7.30 -0.32
CA VAL A 98 -10.23 8.18 0.60
C VAL A 98 -9.42 9.41 1.01
N TRP A 99 -8.40 9.80 0.22
CA TRP A 99 -7.54 10.97 0.46
C TRP A 99 -8.30 12.26 0.82
N GLU A 100 -9.48 12.47 0.23
CA GLU A 100 -10.29 13.68 0.47
C GLU A 100 -11.24 13.57 1.67
N CYS A 101 -11.43 12.37 2.22
CA CYS A 101 -12.28 12.19 3.40
C CYS A 101 -11.47 12.53 4.66
N ASN A 102 -12.08 13.29 5.57
CA ASN A 102 -11.40 13.76 6.78
C ASN A 102 -11.25 12.59 7.77
N LEU A 103 -10.04 12.02 7.87
CA LEU A 103 -9.79 10.93 8.80
C LEU A 103 -9.48 11.49 10.20
N ASP A 104 -10.51 12.03 10.87
CA ASP A 104 -10.41 12.51 12.24
C ASP A 104 -9.89 11.40 13.16
N ASN A 105 -8.99 11.76 14.10
CA ASN A 105 -8.37 10.86 15.08
C ASN A 105 -7.37 9.82 14.54
N LYS A 106 -6.84 10.00 13.31
CA LYS A 106 -5.68 9.24 12.87
C LYS A 106 -4.50 9.52 13.80
N VAL A 107 -4.09 8.50 14.56
CA VAL A 107 -2.85 8.54 15.35
C VAL A 107 -1.71 8.82 14.38
N ASP A 108 -0.81 9.75 14.70
CA ASP A 108 0.37 10.04 13.89
C ASP A 108 1.63 9.43 14.53
N LEU A 109 2.47 8.84 13.71
CA LEU A 109 3.82 8.42 14.08
C LEU A 109 4.79 9.14 13.16
N PRO A 110 5.47 10.21 13.64
CA PRO A 110 6.30 11.04 12.78
C PRO A 110 7.37 10.24 12.04
N ILE A 111 7.61 10.58 10.77
CA ILE A 111 8.54 9.81 9.92
C ILE A 111 9.97 9.76 10.46
N HIS A 112 10.43 10.83 11.12
CA HIS A 112 11.76 10.85 11.74
C HIS A 112 11.86 9.87 12.92
N CYS A 113 10.76 9.62 13.65
CA CYS A 113 10.69 8.60 14.70
C CYS A 113 10.76 7.20 14.08
N MET A 114 9.98 6.94 13.02
CA MET A 114 10.01 5.65 12.31
C MET A 114 11.43 5.36 11.78
N ASN A 115 12.06 6.34 11.13
CA ASN A 115 13.42 6.20 10.60
C ASN A 115 14.41 5.84 11.71
N LYS A 116 14.33 6.53 12.86
CA LYS A 116 15.15 6.23 14.03
C LYS A 116 14.96 4.78 14.50
N TYR A 117 13.72 4.29 14.59
CA TYR A 117 13.44 2.92 14.99
C TYR A 117 14.00 1.90 14.00
N TYR A 118 13.84 2.12 12.70
CA TYR A 118 14.44 1.26 11.67
C TYR A 118 15.97 1.25 11.75
N GLU A 119 16.61 2.41 11.90
CA GLU A 119 18.07 2.52 12.03
C GLU A 119 18.60 1.79 13.27
N MET A 120 17.89 1.89 14.41
CA MET A 120 18.25 1.17 15.62
C MET A 120 18.10 -0.34 15.45
N ALA A 121 16.99 -0.79 14.87
CA ALA A 121 16.72 -2.21 14.63
C ALA A 121 17.72 -2.85 13.64
N LEU A 122 18.27 -2.07 12.71
CA LEU A 122 19.33 -2.53 11.81
C LEU A 122 20.69 -2.72 12.51
N LYS A 123 20.95 -1.95 13.58
CA LYS A 123 22.21 -2.01 14.34
C LYS A 123 22.19 -3.12 15.38
N GLU A 124 21.07 -3.29 16.08
CA GLU A 124 20.98 -4.23 17.20
C GLU A 124 19.58 -4.85 17.32
N THR A 125 19.54 -6.15 17.63
CA THR A 125 18.30 -6.88 17.92
C THR A 125 18.20 -7.14 19.42
N ASN A 126 17.40 -6.35 20.12
CA ASN A 126 17.15 -6.50 21.56
C ASN A 126 15.67 -6.24 21.88
N ALA A 127 15.29 -6.36 23.17
CA ALA A 127 13.90 -6.19 23.60
C ALA A 127 13.35 -4.79 23.26
N THR A 128 14.18 -3.76 23.34
CA THR A 128 13.80 -2.37 23.04
C THR A 128 13.54 -2.17 21.55
N THR A 129 14.46 -2.60 20.67
CA THR A 129 14.26 -2.46 19.22
C THR A 129 13.11 -3.32 18.71
N ALA A 130 12.86 -4.47 19.36
CA ALA A 130 11.67 -5.27 19.09
C ALA A 130 10.36 -4.56 19.49
N GLU A 131 10.31 -3.85 20.62
CA GLU A 131 9.11 -3.08 20.99
C GLU A 131 8.88 -1.90 20.06
N GLN A 132 9.93 -1.16 19.69
CA GLN A 132 9.84 -0.06 18.71
C GLN A 132 9.28 -0.55 17.36
N MET A 133 9.73 -1.70 16.88
CA MET A 133 9.17 -2.29 15.65
C MET A 133 7.72 -2.75 15.83
N ARG A 134 7.33 -3.21 17.03
CA ARG A 134 5.93 -3.49 17.34
C ARG A 134 5.08 -2.22 17.35
N GLU A 135 5.60 -1.09 17.81
CA GLU A 135 4.92 0.21 17.75
C GLU A 135 4.67 0.65 16.30
N VAL A 136 5.67 0.54 15.42
CA VAL A 136 5.50 0.82 13.98
C VAL A 136 4.43 -0.08 13.37
N ALA A 137 4.45 -1.38 13.68
CA ALA A 137 3.44 -2.32 13.19
C ALA A 137 2.03 -2.00 13.70
N LYS A 138 1.89 -1.67 15.00
CA LYS A 138 0.62 -1.23 15.61
C LYS A 138 0.08 0.03 14.93
N TYR A 139 0.95 1.02 14.68
CA TYR A 139 0.60 2.23 13.95
C TYR A 139 0.06 1.93 12.55
N CYS A 140 0.76 1.10 11.76
CA CYS A 140 0.29 0.73 10.41
C CYS A 140 -1.06 0.01 10.42
N ILE A 141 -1.33 -0.83 11.44
CA ILE A 141 -2.62 -1.50 11.59
C ILE A 141 -3.73 -0.50 11.90
N ILE A 142 -3.50 0.42 12.85
CA ILE A 142 -4.47 1.47 13.20
C ILE A 142 -4.75 2.34 11.98
N ASP A 143 -3.71 2.72 11.22
CA ASP A 143 -3.86 3.55 10.03
C ASP A 143 -4.74 2.89 8.94
N ALA A 144 -4.48 1.61 8.65
CA ALA A 144 -5.29 0.84 7.72
C ALA A 144 -6.76 0.69 8.21
N LEU A 145 -6.97 0.48 9.51
CA LEU A 145 -8.31 0.39 10.11
C LEU A 145 -9.07 1.73 10.04
N CYS A 146 -8.39 2.86 10.27
CA CYS A 146 -9.00 4.19 10.15
C CYS A 146 -9.53 4.42 8.74
N CYS A 147 -8.80 3.99 7.70
CA CYS A 147 -9.27 4.08 6.31
C CYS A 147 -10.56 3.28 6.08
N GLN A 148 -10.71 2.12 6.73
CA GLN A 148 -11.88 1.25 6.58
C GLN A 148 -13.10 1.78 7.35
N LEU A 149 -12.89 2.23 8.60
CA LEU A 149 -13.99 2.63 9.49
C LEU A 149 -14.47 4.07 9.23
N ASN A 150 -13.54 5.01 9.06
CA ASN A 150 -13.88 6.43 8.93
C ASN A 150 -14.11 6.85 7.48
N GLY A 151 -13.46 6.16 6.52
CA GLY A 151 -13.69 6.36 5.08
C GLY A 151 -15.10 5.96 4.62
N GLN A 152 -15.85 5.18 5.40
CA GLN A 152 -17.24 4.84 5.10
C GLN A 152 -18.26 5.79 5.74
N ALA A 153 -17.88 6.46 6.84
CA ALA A 153 -18.79 7.28 7.62
C ALA A 153 -18.88 8.75 7.16
N GLN A 154 -17.83 9.26 6.50
CA GLN A 154 -17.71 10.70 6.23
C GLN A 154 -17.78 11.11 4.75
N CYS A 155 -17.87 10.18 3.81
CA CYS A 155 -17.95 10.51 2.38
C CYS A 155 -19.42 10.67 1.89
N ASN A 156 -20.35 11.09 2.77
CA ASN A 156 -21.77 11.37 2.48
C ASN A 156 -22.04 12.86 2.33
#